data_AF-A0A956ED37-F1
#
_entry.id   AF-A0A956ED37-F1
#
_cell.length_a   1.000
_cell.length_b   1.000
_cell.length_c   1.000
_cell.angle_alpha   90.00
_cell.angle_beta   90.00
_cell.angle_gamma   90.00
#
_symmetry.space_group_name_H-M   'P 1'
#
loop_
_entity.id
_entity.type
_entity.pdbx_description
1 polymer ?
#
loop_
_entity_poly.entity_id
_entity_poly.type
_entity_poly.pdbx_seq_one_letter_code
_entity_poly.pdbx_strand_id
1 'polypeptide(L)' 'LEFPIGTPLEEVEQRLIRATLKHTSGDKRLAAQLLGISTRTIYRKLGEG' A
#
# COMPACT_ATOMS: atom_id res chain seq x y z
N LEU A 1 1.20 -12.88 -0.30
CA LEU A 1 1.14 -12.10 0.96
C LEU A 1 0.16 -12.81 1.86
N GLU A 2 0.54 -13.01 3.12
CA GLU A 2 -0.29 -13.70 4.12
C GLU A 2 -0.41 -12.81 5.35
N PHE A 3 -1.58 -12.83 5.97
CA PHE A 3 -1.91 -12.04 7.16
C PHE A 3 -2.65 -12.91 8.17
N PRO A 4 -2.18 -12.98 9.44
CA PRO A 4 -2.93 -13.61 10.51
C PRO A 4 -4.34 -12.99 10.67
N ILE A 5 -5.30 -13.81 11.10
CA ILE A 5 -6.62 -13.29 11.47
C ILE A 5 -6.46 -12.41 12.71
N GLY A 6 -7.05 -11.22 12.66
CA GLY A 6 -6.91 -10.20 13.71
C GLY A 6 -5.78 -9.21 13.48
N THR A 7 -5.00 -9.34 12.39
CA THR A 7 -4.05 -8.28 12.00
C THR A 7 -4.80 -6.96 11.77
N PRO A 8 -4.34 -5.84 12.35
CA PRO A 8 -4.97 -4.55 12.14
C PRO A 8 -5.01 -4.18 10.65
N LEU A 9 -6.15 -3.66 10.18
CA LEU A 9 -6.31 -3.28 8.78
C LEU A 9 -5.25 -2.29 8.32
N GLU A 10 -4.83 -1.38 9.19
CA GLU A 10 -3.76 -0.44 8.88
C GLU A 10 -2.43 -1.13 8.53
N GLU A 11 -2.06 -2.19 9.25
CA GLU A 11 -0.86 -2.96 8.95
C GLU A 11 -1.00 -3.72 7.62
N VAL A 12 -2.17 -4.34 7.41
CA VAL A 12 -2.49 -5.04 6.15
C VAL A 12 -2.34 -4.08 4.97
N GLU A 13 -2.97 -2.91 5.05
CA GLU A 13 -2.90 -1.86 4.04
C GLU A 13 -1.47 -1.40 3.78
N GLN A 14 -0.69 -1.09 4.82
CA GLN A 14 0.71 -0.67 4.67
C GLN A 14 1.57 -1.74 3.97
N ARG A 15 1.41 -3.01 4.36
CA ARG A 15 2.15 -4.12 3.75
C ARG A 15 1.73 -4.35 2.30
N LEU A 16 0.43 -4.23 1.99
CA LEU A 16 -0.08 -4.31 0.63
C LEU A 16 0.46 -3.19 -0.26
N ILE A 17 0.47 -1.95 0.25
CA ILE A 17 1.00 -0.78 -0.45
C ILE A 17 2.49 -0.97 -0.76
N ARG A 18 3.30 -1.37 0.23
CA ARG A 18 4.74 -1.61 0.04
C ARG A 18 5.02 -2.74 -0.95
N ALA A 19 4.27 -3.84 -0.87
CA ALA A 19 4.42 -4.96 -1.80
C ALA A 19 4.04 -4.57 -3.24
N THR A 20 2.98 -3.79 -3.41
CA THR A 20 2.56 -3.31 -4.72
C THR A 20 3.56 -2.32 -5.29
N LEU A 21 4.10 -1.40 -4.47
CA LEU A 21 5.18 -0.51 -4.90
C LEU A 21 6.43 -1.28 -5.33
N LYS A 22 6.79 -2.36 -4.63
CA LYS A 22 7.89 -3.24 -5.06
C LYS A 22 7.58 -3.91 -6.41
N HIS A 23 6.32 -4.29 -6.64
CA HIS A 23 5.88 -4.88 -7.90
C HIS A 23 5.87 -3.87 -9.05
N THR A 24 5.56 -2.61 -8.79
CA THR A 24 5.56 -1.52 -9.79
C THR A 24 6.89 -0.78 -9.88
N SER A 25 7.99 -1.33 -9.33
CA SER A 25 9.32 -0.70 -9.31
C SER A 25 9.33 0.72 -8.72
N GLY A 26 8.46 0.99 -7.74
CA GLY A 26 8.35 2.25 -7.04
C GLY A 26 7.40 3.27 -7.69
N ASP A 27 6.74 2.93 -8.79
CA ASP A 27 5.73 3.80 -9.40
C ASP A 27 4.47 3.87 -8.51
N LYS A 28 4.33 5.01 -7.82
CA LYS A 28 3.23 5.30 -6.91
C LYS A 28 1.89 5.51 -7.62
N ARG A 29 1.89 6.02 -8.86
CA ARG A 29 0.65 6.20 -9.64
C ARG A 29 0.10 4.86 -10.08
N LEU A 30 0.98 4.02 -10.62
CA LEU A 30 0.62 2.66 -11.02
C LEU A 30 0.19 1.82 -9.81
N ALA A 31 0.92 1.88 -8.69
CA ALA A 31 0.54 1.16 -7.47
C ALA A 31 -0.83 1.62 -6.94
N ALA A 32 -1.12 2.92 -6.97
CA ALA A 32 -2.41 3.47 -6.56
C ALA A 32 -3.54 2.94 -7.46
N GLN A 33 -3.32 2.90 -8.78
CA GLN A 33 -4.26 2.34 -9.74
C GLN A 33 -4.52 0.85 -9.49
N LEU A 34 -3.47 0.05 -9.28
CA LEU A 34 -3.60 -1.39 -9.01
C LEU A 34 -4.34 -1.68 -7.70
N LEU A 35 -4.14 -0.84 -6.69
CA LEU A 35 -4.81 -0.96 -5.38
C LEU A 35 -6.20 -0.33 -5.34
N GLY A 36 -6.62 0.41 -6.39
CA GLY A 36 -7.90 1.12 -6.41
C GLY A 36 -7.99 2.27 -5.39
N ILE A 37 -6.85 2.89 -5.04
CA ILE A 37 -6.78 4.00 -4.07
C ILE A 37 -6.16 5.24 -4.70
N SER A 38 -6.28 6.39 -4.02
CA SER A 38 -5.57 7.61 -4.45
C SER A 38 -4.07 7.55 -4.09
N THR A 39 -3.23 8.23 -4.87
CA THR A 39 -1.81 8.42 -4.54
C THR A 39 -1.62 9.13 -3.20
N ARG A 40 -2.51 10.07 -2.83
CA ARG A 40 -2.55 10.71 -1.50
C ARG A 40 -2.70 9.70 -0.37
N THR A 41 -3.50 8.65 -0.57
CA THR A 41 -3.66 7.57 0.41
C THR A 41 -2.36 6.83 0.63
N ILE A 42 -1.58 6.58 -0.44
CA ILE A 42 -0.25 5.96 -0.33
C ILE A 42 0.68 6.80 0.54
N TYR A 43 0.80 8.11 0.26
CA TYR A 43 1.65 9.01 1.06
C TYR A 43 1.23 9.03 2.53
N ARG A 44 -0.06 9.21 2.79
CA ARG A 44 -0.62 9.22 4.16
C ARG A 44 -0.33 7.92 4.91
N LYS A 45 -0.47 6.77 4.24
CA LYS A 45 -0.26 5.45 4.85
C LYS A 45 1.21 5.09 5.04
N LEU A 46 2.11 5.64 4.21
CA LEU A 46 3.56 5.43 4.35
C LEU A 46 4.25 6.45 5.26
N GLY A 47 3.52 7.48 5.72
CA GLY A 47 4.10 8.54 6.55
C GLY A 47 5.02 9.49 5.79
N GLU A 48 4.94 9.50 4.45
CA GLU A 48 5.70 10.39 3.56
C GLU A 48 4.93 11.71 3.35
N GLY A 49 4.59 12.37 4.47
CA GLY A 49 3.90 13.67 4.51
C GLY A 49 4.85 14.85 4.49
#